data_AF-A0A536XXN7-F1
#
_entry.id   AF-A0A536XXN7-F1
#
_cell.length_a   1.000
_cell.length_b   1.000
_cell.length_c   1.000
_cell.angle_alpha   90.00
_cell.angle_beta   90.00
_cell.angle_gamma   90.00
#
_symmetry.space_group_name_H-M   'P 1'
#
loop_
_entity.id
_entity.type
_entity.pdbx_description
1 polymer ?
#
loop_
_entity_poly.entity_id
_entity_poly.type
_entity_poly.pdbx_seq_one_letter_code
_entity_poly.pdbx_strand_id
1 'polypeptide(L)'
;MDAVVRKQQGISVLYYAGRVLLIALPMLALTYAIFSDALAPTLPSLPLTFTILPFVIWTALRFGQREVIALNALVCIIAVWHTIAGRGPFASAPLGTSLLLLLAFLGTVVSTGLVLNTVVGERGRAFEALAQALKTLKEEAIRDPLTNLYNRRFLRDYLPRELLRAAREGIRVAVIMIDLDRFKRVNDTAGHAAGDLVLTEIATLLKRHIRGTDIACRYGGEEFTLVLPNATPQSARS
;
A
#
# COMPACT_ATOMS: atom_id res chain seq x y z
N MET A 1 20.68 -14.45 4.41
CA MET A 1 19.38 -13.74 4.23
C MET A 1 19.09 -13.45 2.76
N ASP A 2 20.10 -13.20 1.92
CA ASP A 2 19.92 -12.81 0.50
C ASP A 2 19.37 -13.90 -0.44
N ALA A 3 19.64 -15.18 -0.18
CA ALA A 3 19.13 -16.26 -1.03
C ALA A 3 17.60 -16.47 -0.90
N VAL A 4 17.03 -16.19 0.28
CA VAL A 4 15.59 -16.31 0.54
C VAL A 4 14.83 -15.14 -0.07
N VAL A 5 15.40 -13.93 0.03
CA VAL A 5 14.85 -12.71 -0.60
C VAL A 5 14.87 -12.82 -2.13
N ARG A 6 15.97 -13.29 -2.74
CA ARG A 6 16.03 -13.56 -4.19
C ARG A 6 15.03 -14.62 -4.65
N LYS A 7 14.84 -15.68 -3.85
CA LYS A 7 13.88 -16.75 -4.18
C LYS A 7 12.43 -16.28 -4.08
N GLN A 8 12.08 -15.45 -3.08
CA GLN A 8 10.76 -14.81 -2.99
C GLN A 8 10.52 -13.78 -4.10
N GLN A 9 11.54 -12.99 -4.46
CA GLN A 9 11.46 -12.07 -5.60
C GLN A 9 11.28 -12.83 -6.93
N GLY A 10 12.00 -13.92 -7.14
CA GLY A 10 11.86 -14.76 -8.34
C GLY A 10 10.46 -15.37 -8.48
N ILE A 11 9.86 -15.85 -7.38
CA ILE A 11 8.50 -16.37 -7.35
C ILE A 11 7.47 -15.27 -7.64
N SER A 12 7.65 -14.06 -7.09
CA SER A 12 6.77 -12.92 -7.39
C SER A 12 6.84 -12.47 -8.85
N VAL A 13 8.03 -12.51 -9.47
CA VAL A 13 8.23 -12.14 -10.88
C VAL A 13 7.59 -13.18 -11.80
N LEU A 14 7.79 -14.47 -11.55
CA LEU A 14 7.17 -15.54 -12.33
C LEU A 14 5.65 -15.49 -12.23
N TYR A 15 5.13 -15.25 -11.01
CA TYR A 15 3.70 -15.11 -10.77
C TYR A 15 3.12 -13.88 -11.47
N TYR A 16 3.81 -12.74 -11.40
CA TYR A 16 3.40 -11.52 -12.10
C TYR A 16 3.41 -11.74 -13.63
N ALA A 17 4.47 -12.32 -14.17
CA ALA A 17 4.57 -12.65 -15.60
C ALA A 17 3.46 -13.61 -16.05
N GLY A 18 3.14 -14.63 -15.25
CA GLY A 18 2.03 -15.54 -15.51
C GLY A 18 0.68 -14.84 -15.57
N ARG A 19 0.44 -13.85 -14.70
CA ARG A 19 -0.79 -13.05 -14.71
C ARG A 19 -0.87 -12.12 -15.92
N VAL A 20 0.24 -11.49 -16.30
CA VAL A 20 0.31 -10.67 -17.52
C VAL A 20 -0.02 -11.54 -18.73
N LEU A 21 0.60 -12.72 -18.85
CA LEU A 21 0.34 -13.66 -19.95
C LEU A 21 -1.11 -14.12 -20.01
N LEU A 22 -1.74 -14.40 -18.86
CA LEU A 22 -3.14 -14.83 -18.78
C LEU A 22 -4.12 -13.84 -19.44
N ILE A 23 -3.82 -12.54 -19.40
CA ILE A 23 -4.69 -11.49 -19.96
C ILE A 23 -4.19 -11.05 -21.35
N ALA A 24 -2.87 -11.01 -21.56
CA ALA A 24 -2.25 -10.68 -22.83
C ALA A 24 -2.64 -11.66 -23.94
N LEU A 25 -2.55 -12.97 -23.67
CA LEU A 25 -2.82 -14.01 -24.67
C LEU A 25 -4.24 -13.95 -25.25
N PRO A 26 -5.33 -13.91 -24.45
CA PRO A 26 -6.68 -13.82 -25.00
C PRO A 26 -6.93 -12.49 -25.71
N MET A 27 -6.38 -11.37 -25.22
CA MET A 27 -6.51 -10.06 -25.87
C MET A 27 -5.85 -10.04 -27.26
N LEU A 28 -4.63 -10.60 -27.36
CA LEU A 28 -3.89 -10.69 -28.62
C LEU A 28 -4.50 -11.71 -29.56
N ALA A 29 -4.97 -12.86 -29.05
CA ALA A 29 -5.68 -13.86 -29.84
C ALA A 29 -6.99 -13.31 -30.41
N LEU A 30 -7.75 -12.54 -29.61
CA LEU A 30 -8.97 -11.86 -30.06
C LEU A 30 -8.65 -10.82 -31.14
N THR A 31 -7.61 -10.01 -30.92
CA THR A 31 -7.15 -9.03 -31.93
C THR A 31 -6.78 -9.74 -33.22
N TYR A 32 -5.98 -10.79 -33.15
CA TYR A 32 -5.60 -11.58 -34.32
C TYR A 32 -6.83 -12.18 -35.02
N ALA A 33 -7.77 -12.78 -34.29
CA ALA A 33 -8.97 -13.39 -34.86
C ALA A 33 -9.87 -12.36 -35.59
N ILE A 34 -9.98 -11.14 -35.05
CA ILE A 34 -10.75 -10.06 -35.67
C ILE A 34 -10.10 -9.57 -36.97
N PHE A 35 -8.76 -9.46 -37.01
CA PHE A 35 -8.03 -8.86 -38.13
C PHE A 35 -7.55 -9.87 -39.20
N SER A 36 -7.49 -11.17 -38.89
CA SER A 36 -7.01 -12.23 -39.79
C SER A 36 -8.07 -12.81 -40.74
N ASP A 37 -9.24 -12.19 -40.82
CA ASP A 37 -10.42 -12.69 -41.54
C ASP A 37 -10.98 -14.04 -41.02
N ALA A 38 -10.42 -14.59 -39.95
CA ALA A 38 -10.91 -15.81 -39.30
C ALA A 38 -12.36 -15.69 -38.82
N LEU A 39 -12.80 -14.47 -38.49
CA LEU A 39 -14.17 -14.15 -38.07
C LEU A 39 -15.00 -13.41 -39.14
N ALA A 40 -14.39 -13.06 -40.28
CA ALA A 40 -14.98 -12.24 -41.34
C ALA A 40 -16.18 -12.86 -42.10
N PRO A 41 -16.28 -14.19 -42.32
CA PRO A 41 -17.40 -14.73 -43.11
C PRO A 41 -18.75 -14.75 -42.36
N THR A 42 -18.79 -14.45 -41.06
CA THR A 42 -19.98 -14.67 -40.21
C THR A 42 -20.60 -13.43 -39.56
N LEU A 43 -19.91 -12.28 -39.50
CA LEU A 43 -20.39 -11.10 -38.75
C LEU A 43 -20.08 -9.79 -39.51
N PRO A 44 -21.04 -8.86 -39.67
CA PRO A 44 -20.80 -7.56 -40.32
C PRO A 44 -19.70 -6.78 -39.60
N SER A 45 -18.74 -6.26 -40.37
CA SER A 45 -17.36 -5.96 -39.98
C SER A 45 -17.12 -4.70 -39.12
N LEU A 46 -18.13 -4.07 -38.51
CA LEU A 46 -17.98 -2.72 -37.96
C LEU A 46 -18.23 -2.45 -36.44
N PRO A 47 -18.68 -3.40 -35.58
CA PRO A 47 -18.61 -3.19 -34.12
C PRO A 47 -17.64 -4.10 -33.36
N LEU A 48 -17.08 -5.15 -33.98
CA LEU A 48 -16.29 -6.16 -33.26
C LEU A 48 -14.90 -5.68 -32.84
N THR A 49 -14.31 -4.71 -33.55
CA THR A 49 -12.98 -4.17 -33.24
C THR A 49 -12.90 -3.53 -31.86
N PHE A 50 -14.02 -2.98 -31.35
CA PHE A 50 -14.10 -2.37 -30.02
C PHE A 50 -14.24 -3.36 -28.88
N THR A 51 -14.44 -4.66 -29.14
CA THR A 51 -14.45 -5.70 -28.10
C THR A 51 -13.10 -5.87 -27.40
N ILE A 52 -12.04 -5.28 -27.95
CA ILE A 52 -10.71 -5.20 -27.34
C ILE A 52 -10.67 -4.19 -26.19
N LEU A 53 -11.55 -3.17 -26.16
CA LEU A 53 -11.52 -2.10 -25.15
C LEU A 53 -11.68 -2.59 -23.71
N PRO A 54 -12.62 -3.50 -23.37
CA PRO A 54 -12.69 -4.07 -22.02
C PRO A 54 -11.38 -4.72 -21.56
N PHE A 55 -10.61 -5.34 -22.46
CA PHE A 55 -9.30 -5.90 -22.16
C PHE A 55 -8.24 -4.82 -21.96
N VAL A 56 -8.24 -3.76 -22.76
CA VAL A 56 -7.39 -2.57 -22.53
C VAL A 56 -7.68 -1.96 -21.16
N ILE A 57 -8.96 -1.83 -20.81
CA ILE A 57 -9.39 -1.30 -19.51
C ILE A 57 -8.91 -2.21 -18.38
N TRP A 58 -9.15 -3.52 -18.52
CA TRP A 58 -8.78 -4.49 -17.51
C TRP A 58 -7.26 -4.56 -17.30
N THR A 59 -6.48 -4.53 -18.39
CA THR A 59 -5.00 -4.51 -18.31
C THR A 59 -4.51 -3.25 -17.62
N ALA A 60 -5.06 -2.08 -17.95
CA ALA A 60 -4.71 -0.81 -17.32
C ALA A 60 -5.06 -0.74 -15.82
N LEU A 61 -6.13 -1.39 -15.40
CA LEU A 61 -6.51 -1.46 -13.98
C LEU A 61 -5.65 -2.41 -13.15
N ARG A 62 -4.93 -3.35 -13.80
CA ARG A 62 -4.29 -4.46 -13.09
C ARG A 62 -2.77 -4.52 -13.22
N PHE A 63 -2.19 -3.97 -14.28
CA PHE A 63 -0.76 -4.05 -14.56
C PHE A 63 -0.10 -2.68 -14.60
N GLY A 64 1.23 -2.68 -14.61
CA GLY A 64 2.02 -1.46 -14.70
C GLY A 64 1.94 -0.77 -16.06
N GLN A 65 2.43 0.47 -16.08
CA GLN A 65 2.46 1.32 -17.27
C GLN A 65 3.21 0.67 -18.44
N ARG A 66 4.28 -0.09 -18.16
CA ARG A 66 5.14 -0.69 -19.20
C ARG A 66 4.40 -1.78 -19.97
N GLU A 67 3.64 -2.60 -19.26
CA GLU A 67 2.88 -3.73 -19.79
C GLU A 67 1.71 -3.25 -20.66
N VAL A 68 0.99 -2.23 -20.19
CA VAL A 68 -0.14 -1.63 -20.93
C VAL A 68 0.34 -1.01 -22.24
N ILE A 69 1.46 -0.28 -22.21
CA ILE A 69 2.06 0.32 -23.42
C ILE A 69 2.50 -0.77 -24.39
N ALA A 70 3.18 -1.81 -23.91
CA ALA A 70 3.67 -2.90 -24.76
C ALA A 70 2.51 -3.67 -25.43
N LEU A 71 1.44 -3.97 -24.68
CA LEU A 71 0.27 -4.66 -25.21
C LEU A 71 -0.48 -3.81 -26.22
N ASN A 72 -0.72 -2.53 -25.92
CA ASN A 72 -1.37 -1.62 -26.86
C ASN A 72 -0.55 -1.45 -28.14
N ALA A 73 0.78 -1.34 -28.04
CA ALA A 73 1.66 -1.28 -29.21
C ALA A 73 1.52 -2.54 -30.08
N LEU A 74 1.48 -3.72 -29.47
CA LEU A 74 1.34 -4.98 -30.21
C LEU A 74 -0.02 -5.09 -30.91
N VAL A 75 -1.11 -4.68 -30.25
CA VAL A 75 -2.45 -4.59 -30.84
C VAL A 75 -2.45 -3.66 -32.06
N CYS A 76 -1.83 -2.49 -31.93
CA CYS A 76 -1.69 -1.53 -33.03
C CYS A 76 -0.89 -2.12 -34.20
N ILE A 77 0.22 -2.81 -33.93
CA ILE A 77 1.05 -3.46 -34.95
C ILE A 77 0.25 -4.52 -35.71
N ILE A 78 -0.48 -5.39 -35.00
CA ILE A 78 -1.32 -6.44 -35.62
C ILE A 78 -2.39 -5.80 -36.51
N ALA A 79 -3.07 -4.76 -36.02
CA ALA A 79 -4.13 -4.07 -36.75
C ALA A 79 -3.61 -3.43 -38.05
N VAL A 80 -2.46 -2.73 -37.98
CA VAL A 80 -1.83 -2.09 -39.14
C VAL A 80 -1.38 -3.13 -40.16
N TRP A 81 -0.69 -4.19 -39.71
CA TRP A 81 -0.16 -5.24 -40.57
C TRP A 81 -1.26 -5.90 -41.40
N HIS A 82 -2.35 -6.31 -40.76
CA HIS A 82 -3.46 -6.97 -41.45
C HIS A 82 -4.19 -6.02 -42.41
N THR A 83 -4.38 -4.76 -42.02
CA THR A 83 -5.02 -3.76 -42.88
C THR A 83 -4.21 -3.52 -44.16
N ILE A 84 -2.88 -3.42 -44.06
CA ILE A 84 -1.98 -3.27 -45.23
C ILE A 84 -1.99 -4.53 -46.09
N ALA A 85 -2.06 -5.71 -45.48
CA ALA A 85 -2.14 -6.99 -46.19
C ALA A 85 -3.48 -7.21 -46.92
N GLY A 86 -4.39 -6.24 -46.92
CA GLY A 86 -5.70 -6.33 -47.56
C GLY A 86 -6.67 -7.23 -46.79
N ARG A 87 -6.42 -7.45 -45.49
CA ARG A 87 -7.20 -8.34 -44.62
C ARG A 87 -7.84 -7.57 -43.46
N GLY A 88 -8.92 -8.11 -42.93
CA GLY A 88 -9.58 -7.60 -41.75
C GLY A 88 -10.58 -6.49 -42.03
N PRO A 89 -11.20 -5.97 -40.96
CA PRO A 89 -12.43 -5.16 -41.04
C PRO A 89 -12.25 -3.81 -41.73
N PHE A 90 -11.01 -3.31 -41.79
CA PHE A 90 -10.69 -2.02 -42.40
C PHE A 90 -10.20 -2.15 -43.84
N ALA A 91 -9.88 -3.34 -44.33
CA ALA A 91 -9.30 -3.53 -45.65
C ALA A 91 -10.34 -3.54 -46.79
N SER A 92 -11.61 -3.83 -46.48
CA SER A 92 -12.68 -3.93 -47.48
C SER A 92 -13.22 -2.57 -47.97
N ALA A 93 -12.79 -1.46 -47.35
CA ALA A 93 -13.25 -0.12 -47.68
C ALA A 93 -12.30 0.60 -48.65
N PRO A 94 -12.75 1.66 -49.35
CA PRO A 94 -11.86 2.54 -50.11
C PRO A 94 -10.70 3.09 -49.26
N LEU A 95 -9.53 3.28 -49.87
CA LEU A 95 -8.29 3.65 -49.17
C LEU A 95 -8.46 4.78 -48.15
N GLY A 96 -9.15 5.86 -48.51
CA GLY A 96 -9.39 6.99 -47.61
C GLY A 96 -10.21 6.62 -46.36
N THR A 97 -11.26 5.82 -46.52
CA THR A 97 -12.10 5.35 -45.41
C THR A 97 -11.38 4.33 -44.54
N SER A 98 -10.58 3.43 -45.12
CA SER A 98 -9.75 2.47 -44.38
C SER A 98 -8.74 3.16 -43.49
N LEU A 99 -8.05 4.17 -44.02
CA LEU A 99 -7.08 4.96 -43.26
C LEU A 99 -7.76 5.72 -42.12
N LEU A 100 -8.93 6.31 -42.37
CA LEU A 100 -9.68 7.05 -41.35
C LEU A 100 -10.16 6.11 -40.22
N LEU A 101 -10.71 4.94 -40.56
CA LEU A 101 -11.13 3.94 -39.58
C LEU A 101 -9.96 3.39 -38.76
N LEU A 102 -8.81 3.14 -39.40
CA LEU A 102 -7.60 2.68 -38.72
C LEU A 102 -7.08 3.75 -37.76
N LEU A 103 -7.00 5.02 -38.18
CA LEU A 103 -6.59 6.12 -37.31
C LEU A 103 -7.55 6.32 -36.14
N ALA A 104 -8.85 6.23 -36.37
CA ALA A 104 -9.85 6.32 -35.31
C ALA A 104 -9.69 5.17 -34.29
N PHE A 105 -9.52 3.94 -34.77
CA PHE A 105 -9.28 2.78 -33.90
C PHE A 105 -8.01 2.94 -33.07
N LEU A 106 -6.87 3.24 -33.70
CA LEU A 106 -5.59 3.45 -33.02
C LEU A 106 -5.70 4.58 -31.98
N GLY A 107 -6.36 5.68 -32.34
CA GLY A 107 -6.61 6.80 -31.44
C GLY A 107 -7.42 6.40 -30.19
N THR A 108 -8.48 5.61 -30.35
CA THR A 108 -9.29 5.13 -29.22
C THR A 108 -8.53 4.18 -28.30
N VAL A 109 -7.74 3.25 -28.84
CA VAL A 109 -6.95 2.29 -28.05
C VAL A 109 -5.86 3.01 -27.26
N VAL A 110 -5.12 3.91 -27.91
CA VAL A 110 -4.03 4.66 -27.27
C VAL A 110 -4.57 5.63 -26.22
N SER A 111 -5.62 6.39 -26.53
CA SER A 111 -6.21 7.35 -25.57
C SER A 111 -6.80 6.65 -24.34
N THR A 112 -7.52 5.54 -24.52
CA THR A 112 -8.07 4.75 -23.40
C THR A 112 -6.95 4.20 -22.50
N GLY A 113 -5.87 3.68 -23.09
CA GLY A 113 -4.72 3.20 -22.33
C GLY A 113 -4.01 4.31 -21.55
N LEU A 114 -3.81 5.48 -22.16
CA LEU A 114 -3.13 6.61 -21.52
C LEU A 114 -3.95 7.18 -20.35
N VAL A 115 -5.25 7.45 -20.57
CA VAL A 115 -6.14 8.03 -19.56
C VAL A 115 -6.29 7.10 -18.35
N LEU A 116 -6.44 5.80 -18.57
CA LEU A 116 -6.56 4.86 -17.46
C LEU A 116 -5.24 4.74 -16.70
N ASN A 117 -4.11 4.76 -17.39
CA ASN A 117 -2.81 4.74 -16.75
C ASN A 117 -2.56 5.99 -15.88
N THR A 118 -2.96 7.18 -16.32
CA THR A 118 -2.83 8.39 -15.49
C THR A 118 -3.73 8.31 -14.26
N VAL A 119 -4.99 7.93 -14.43
CA VAL A 119 -5.96 7.81 -13.33
C VAL A 119 -5.53 6.76 -12.30
N VAL A 120 -5.07 5.59 -12.74
CA VAL A 120 -4.60 4.53 -11.84
C VAL A 120 -3.32 4.94 -11.11
N GLY A 121 -2.39 5.61 -11.81
CA GLY A 121 -1.16 6.11 -11.21
C GLY A 121 -1.38 7.23 -10.19
N GLU A 122 -2.37 8.09 -10.39
CA GLU A 122 -2.78 9.12 -9.42
C GLU A 122 -3.42 8.49 -8.17
N ARG A 123 -4.28 7.48 -8.34
CA ARG A 123 -4.89 6.75 -7.22
C ARG A 123 -3.86 6.04 -6.36
N GLY A 124 -2.85 5.41 -6.96
CA GLY A 124 -1.77 4.75 -6.23
C GLY A 124 -1.01 5.71 -5.31
N ARG A 125 -0.58 6.85 -5.86
CA ARG A 125 0.15 7.87 -5.10
C ARG A 125 -0.67 8.51 -3.99
N ALA A 126 -1.95 8.79 -4.23
CA ALA A 126 -2.85 9.34 -3.22
C ALA A 126 -3.07 8.35 -2.06
N PHE A 127 -3.22 7.06 -2.37
CA PHE A 127 -3.39 6.03 -1.35
C PHE A 127 -2.12 5.86 -0.51
N GLU A 128 -0.94 5.86 -1.12
CA GLU A 128 0.35 5.80 -0.41
C GLU A 128 0.55 7.03 0.48
N ALA A 129 0.27 8.23 -0.02
CA ALA A 129 0.36 9.45 0.76
C ALA A 129 -0.62 9.44 1.95
N LEU A 130 -1.86 8.98 1.75
CA LEU A 130 -2.83 8.82 2.83
C LEU A 130 -2.37 7.78 3.86
N ALA A 131 -1.87 6.63 3.41
CA ALA A 131 -1.37 5.59 4.30
C ALA A 131 -0.19 6.09 5.15
N GLN A 132 0.72 6.86 4.53
CA GLN A 132 1.85 7.46 5.24
C GLN A 132 1.39 8.54 6.23
N ALA A 133 0.48 9.42 5.84
CA ALA A 133 -0.09 10.44 6.74
C ALA A 133 -0.82 9.81 7.92
N LEU A 134 -1.61 8.75 7.69
CA LEU A 134 -2.26 7.99 8.75
C LEU A 134 -1.25 7.31 9.68
N LYS A 135 -0.13 6.81 9.13
CA LYS A 135 0.95 6.24 9.94
C LYS A 135 1.59 7.30 10.84
N THR A 136 1.92 8.47 10.30
CA THR A 136 2.50 9.58 11.07
C THR A 136 1.53 10.06 12.15
N LEU A 137 0.26 10.29 11.81
CA LEU A 137 -0.76 10.67 12.78
C LEU A 137 -0.93 9.62 13.89
N LYS A 138 -0.80 8.34 13.54
CA LYS A 138 -0.85 7.25 14.52
C LYS A 138 0.40 7.22 15.41
N GLU A 139 1.57 7.52 14.88
CA GLU A 139 2.83 7.63 15.64
C GLU A 139 2.83 8.86 16.58
N GLU A 140 2.24 9.98 16.16
CA GLU A 140 2.03 11.15 17.02
C GLU A 140 0.96 10.85 18.10
N ALA A 141 -0.07 10.09 17.76
CA ALA A 141 -1.16 9.74 18.67
C ALA A 141 -0.81 8.66 19.71
N ILE A 142 0.40 8.09 19.73
CA ILE A 142 0.82 7.10 20.75
C ILE A 142 1.68 7.69 21.86
N ARG A 143 2.11 8.96 21.75
CA ARG A 143 2.87 9.64 22.79
C ARG A 143 2.01 10.66 23.55
N ASP A 144 2.39 10.93 24.78
CA ASP A 144 1.84 12.02 25.59
C ASP A 144 2.52 13.34 25.19
N PRO A 145 1.78 14.40 24.85
CA PRO A 145 2.37 15.64 24.31
C PRO A 145 3.24 16.40 25.32
N LEU A 146 3.00 16.26 26.62
CA LEU A 146 3.77 16.95 27.65
C LEU A 146 5.08 16.21 27.97
N THR A 147 4.99 14.90 28.22
CA THR A 147 6.12 14.10 28.72
C THR A 147 6.89 13.36 27.63
N ASN A 148 6.30 13.26 26.43
CA ASN A 148 6.79 12.48 25.30
C ASN A 148 7.02 10.98 25.65
N LEU A 149 6.41 10.49 26.73
CA LEU A 149 6.29 9.07 27.04
C LEU A 149 5.21 8.44 26.17
N TYR A 150 5.10 7.11 26.18
CA TYR A 150 3.92 6.48 25.60
C TYR A 150 2.66 6.91 26.37
N ASN A 151 1.53 7.01 25.68
CA ASN A 151 0.27 7.36 26.34
C ASN A 151 -0.52 6.11 26.74
N ARG A 152 -1.56 6.32 27.56
CA ARG A 152 -2.46 5.26 28.02
C ARG A 152 -3.02 4.39 26.88
N ARG A 153 -3.30 4.97 25.71
CA ARG A 153 -3.81 4.22 24.55
C ARG A 153 -2.77 3.21 24.05
N PHE A 154 -1.51 3.62 23.92
CA PHE A 154 -0.42 2.72 23.55
C PHE A 154 -0.30 1.56 24.54
N LEU A 155 -0.28 1.84 25.85
CA LEU A 155 -0.17 0.80 26.88
C LEU A 155 -1.31 -0.22 26.79
N ARG A 156 -2.54 0.25 26.59
CA ARG A 156 -3.73 -0.63 26.45
C ARG A 156 -3.62 -1.58 25.27
N ASP A 157 -2.99 -1.16 24.18
CA ASP A 157 -2.81 -1.98 22.99
C ASP A 157 -1.57 -2.89 23.09
N TYR A 158 -0.52 -2.41 23.76
CA TYR A 158 0.76 -3.10 23.91
C TYR A 158 0.73 -4.22 24.97
N LEU A 159 0.26 -3.91 26.18
CA LEU A 159 0.36 -4.83 27.33
C LEU A 159 -0.32 -6.19 27.11
N PRO A 160 -1.54 -6.29 26.54
CA PRO A 160 -2.15 -7.59 26.28
C PRO A 160 -1.36 -8.44 25.29
N ARG A 161 -0.78 -7.81 24.26
CA ARG A 161 0.05 -8.50 23.25
C ARG A 161 1.35 -9.01 23.86
N GLU A 162 1.96 -8.20 24.71
CA GLU A 162 3.18 -8.54 25.41
C GLU A 162 2.95 -9.70 26.39
N LEU A 163 1.83 -9.70 27.13
CA LEU A 163 1.46 -10.81 28.02
C LEU A 163 1.22 -12.11 27.24
N LEU A 164 0.56 -12.05 26.08
CA LEU A 164 0.37 -13.22 25.20
C LEU A 164 1.67 -13.74 24.60
N ARG A 165 2.61 -12.84 24.26
CA ARG A 165 3.96 -13.22 23.84
C ARG A 165 4.70 -13.90 25.01
N ALA A 166 4.64 -13.28 26.18
CA ALA A 166 5.31 -13.77 27.36
C ALA A 166 4.85 -15.17 27.78
N ALA A 167 3.55 -15.42 27.75
CA ALA A 167 2.97 -16.73 28.01
C ALA A 167 3.46 -17.81 27.01
N ARG A 168 3.64 -17.46 25.74
CA ARG A 168 4.12 -18.40 24.71
C ARG A 168 5.62 -18.68 24.82
N GLU A 169 6.40 -17.67 25.17
CA GLU A 169 7.87 -17.76 25.25
C GLU A 169 8.36 -18.17 26.64
N GLY A 170 7.47 -18.29 27.63
CA GLY A 170 7.83 -18.63 29.01
C GLY A 170 8.58 -17.51 29.75
N ILE A 171 8.51 -16.27 29.25
CA ILE A 171 9.16 -15.12 29.86
C ILE A 171 8.24 -14.41 30.86
N ARG A 172 8.84 -13.68 31.82
CA ARG A 172 8.10 -12.91 32.82
C ARG A 172 8.03 -11.44 32.41
N VAL A 173 6.91 -10.80 32.73
CA VAL A 173 6.70 -9.37 32.54
C VAL A 173 6.37 -8.76 33.89
N ALA A 174 7.09 -7.72 34.31
CA ALA A 174 6.73 -6.91 35.46
C ALA A 174 6.04 -5.63 35.00
N VAL A 175 5.03 -5.19 35.75
CA VAL A 175 4.34 -3.91 35.53
C VAL A 175 4.41 -3.12 36.81
N ILE A 176 4.87 -1.87 36.73
CA ILE A 176 4.98 -0.95 37.87
C ILE A 176 4.06 0.22 37.60
N MET A 177 3.17 0.51 38.55
CA MET A 177 2.36 1.72 38.56
C MET A 177 2.97 2.72 39.54
N ILE A 178 3.16 3.95 39.10
CA ILE A 178 3.76 5.04 39.87
C ILE A 178 2.73 6.16 39.93
N ASP A 179 2.45 6.65 41.13
CA ASP A 179 1.61 7.82 41.36
C ASP A 179 2.45 8.90 42.06
N LEU A 180 2.31 10.16 41.67
CA LEU A 180 3.06 11.26 42.27
C LEU A 180 2.35 11.78 43.52
N ASP A 181 2.86 11.39 44.68
CA ASP A 181 2.32 11.83 45.97
C ASP A 181 2.18 13.36 46.07
N ARG A 182 0.98 13.81 46.44
CA ARG A 182 0.66 15.22 46.72
C ARG A 182 0.91 16.16 45.53
N PHE A 183 0.90 15.67 44.28
CA PHE A 183 1.11 16.50 43.09
C PHE A 183 0.14 17.70 43.02
N LYS A 184 -1.11 17.52 43.43
CA LYS A 184 -2.08 18.63 43.55
C LYS A 184 -1.56 19.81 44.38
N ARG A 185 -0.84 19.57 45.49
CA ARG A 185 -0.27 20.66 46.32
C ARG A 185 0.78 21.47 45.55
N VAL A 186 1.53 20.83 44.66
CA VAL A 186 2.51 21.51 43.81
C VAL A 186 1.77 22.45 42.85
N ASN A 187 0.73 21.97 42.18
CA ASN A 187 -0.11 22.80 41.31
C ASN A 187 -0.76 23.95 42.07
N ASP A 188 -1.30 23.70 43.26
CA ASP A 188 -2.00 24.71 44.05
C ASP A 188 -1.04 25.79 44.59
N THR A 189 0.21 25.43 44.89
CA THR A 189 1.20 26.35 45.49
C THR A 189 2.03 27.10 44.44
N ALA A 190 2.42 26.44 43.36
CA ALA A 190 3.37 26.94 42.37
C ALA A 190 2.76 27.10 40.96
N GLY A 191 1.48 26.76 40.78
CA GLY A 191 0.77 26.83 39.52
C GLY A 191 0.99 25.61 38.61
N HIS A 192 0.10 25.45 37.63
CA HIS A 192 0.12 24.33 36.69
C HIS A 192 1.41 24.24 35.86
N ALA A 193 2.01 25.37 35.48
CA ALA A 193 3.26 25.37 34.73
C ALA A 193 4.42 24.73 35.53
N ALA A 194 4.44 24.89 36.85
CA ALA A 194 5.41 24.22 37.71
C ALA A 194 5.14 22.71 37.80
N GLY A 195 3.87 22.31 37.88
CA GLY A 195 3.50 20.90 37.81
C GLY A 195 3.89 20.23 36.49
N ASP A 196 3.72 20.92 35.37
CA ASP A 196 4.12 20.45 34.05
C ASP A 196 5.64 20.22 33.94
N LEU A 197 6.43 21.09 34.56
CA LEU A 197 7.89 20.90 34.67
C LEU A 197 8.23 19.66 35.49
N VAL A 198 7.57 19.46 36.64
CA VAL A 198 7.77 18.26 37.47
C VAL A 198 7.46 16.98 36.68
N LEU A 199 6.34 16.95 35.96
CA LEU A 199 5.95 15.80 35.14
C LEU A 199 6.97 15.52 34.03
N THR A 200 7.49 16.57 33.39
CA THR A 200 8.51 16.47 32.33
C THR A 200 9.83 15.94 32.87
N GLU A 201 10.24 16.38 34.07
CA GLU A 201 11.47 15.92 34.72
C GLU A 201 11.37 14.45 35.15
N ILE A 202 10.23 14.06 35.76
CA ILE A 202 9.94 12.66 36.10
C ILE A 202 10.00 11.79 34.85
N ALA A 203 9.37 12.21 33.76
CA ALA A 203 9.39 11.47 32.50
C ALA A 203 10.80 11.31 31.93
N THR A 204 11.63 12.35 32.04
CA THR A 204 13.04 12.31 31.62
C THR A 204 13.84 11.35 32.49
N LEU A 205 13.62 11.37 33.81
CA LEU A 205 14.24 10.46 34.76
C LEU A 205 13.87 9.00 34.44
N LEU A 206 12.58 8.71 34.24
CA LEU A 206 12.12 7.37 33.87
C LEU A 206 12.79 6.89 32.58
N LYS A 207 12.81 7.70 31.53
CA LYS A 207 13.47 7.37 30.24
C LYS A 207 14.95 7.02 30.38
N ARG A 208 15.67 7.65 31.31
CA ARG A 208 17.10 7.40 31.54
C ARG A 208 17.37 6.09 32.29
N HIS A 209 16.41 5.61 33.09
CA HIS A 209 16.58 4.44 33.95
C HIS A 209 15.97 3.16 33.39
N ILE A 210 15.16 3.25 32.32
CA ILE A 210 14.60 2.09 31.64
C ILE A 210 15.52 1.59 30.51
N ARG A 211 15.45 0.28 30.21
CA ARG A 211 16.19 -0.34 29.10
C ARG A 211 15.46 -0.12 27.78
N GLY A 212 16.13 -0.36 26.65
CA GLY A 212 15.51 -0.24 25.32
C GLY A 212 14.32 -1.17 25.07
N THR A 213 14.19 -2.26 25.83
CA THR A 213 13.05 -3.19 25.78
C THR A 213 11.88 -2.79 26.67
N ASP A 214 12.12 -1.88 27.61
CA ASP A 214 11.17 -1.47 28.62
C ASP A 214 10.29 -0.33 28.07
N ILE A 215 9.06 -0.25 28.55
CA ILE A 215 8.10 0.77 28.12
C ILE A 215 7.76 1.65 29.31
N ALA A 216 8.00 2.95 29.19
CA ALA A 216 7.47 3.96 30.11
C ALA A 216 6.29 4.70 29.48
N CYS A 217 5.19 4.77 30.23
CA CYS A 217 3.92 5.33 29.81
C CYS A 217 3.43 6.35 30.83
N ARG A 218 2.80 7.44 30.39
CA ARG A 218 1.94 8.28 31.22
C ARG A 218 0.52 7.74 31.14
N TYR A 219 0.04 7.17 32.24
CA TYR A 219 -1.27 6.52 32.31
C TYR A 219 -2.39 7.52 32.58
N GLY A 220 -2.13 8.49 33.45
CA GLY A 220 -3.09 9.50 33.89
C GLY A 220 -2.47 10.89 33.99
N GLY A 221 -3.12 11.80 34.72
CA GLY A 221 -2.60 13.16 34.93
C GLY A 221 -1.24 13.16 35.63
N GLU A 222 -1.14 12.43 36.74
CA GLU A 222 0.07 12.31 37.57
C GLU A 222 0.56 10.86 37.72
N GLU A 223 -0.08 9.93 36.99
CA GLU A 223 0.20 8.49 37.05
C GLU A 223 1.09 8.04 35.88
N PHE A 224 2.12 7.26 36.18
CA PHE A 224 3.02 6.64 35.22
C PHE A 224 2.98 5.11 35.33
N THR A 225 3.22 4.43 34.23
CA THR A 225 3.34 2.97 34.19
C THR A 225 4.62 2.56 33.51
N LEU A 226 5.36 1.62 34.11
CA LEU A 226 6.47 0.92 33.48
C LEU A 226 6.06 -0.51 33.15
N VAL A 227 6.38 -0.98 31.96
CA VAL A 227 6.29 -2.39 31.58
C VAL A 227 7.70 -2.88 31.31
N LEU A 228 8.12 -3.90 32.04
CA LEU A 228 9.48 -4.45 32.05
C LEU A 228 9.43 -5.92 31.59
N PRO A 229 9.58 -6.19 30.29
CA PRO A 229 9.74 -7.55 29.78
C PRO A 229 11.03 -8.18 30.31
N ASN A 230 11.03 -9.50 30.52
CA ASN A 230 12.17 -10.26 31.06
C ASN A 230 12.64 -9.80 32.46
N ALA A 231 11.77 -9.14 33.23
CA ALA A 231 12.09 -8.77 34.59
C ALA A 231 11.88 -9.94 35.56
N THR A 232 12.90 -10.21 36.37
CA THR A 232 12.77 -11.04 37.57
C THR A 232 12.18 -10.20 38.71
N PRO A 233 11.55 -10.81 39.75
CA PRO A 233 11.03 -10.07 40.90
C PRO A 233 12.08 -9.22 41.62
N GLN A 234 13.35 -9.62 41.53
CA GLN A 234 14.48 -8.94 42.16
C GLN A 234 14.96 -7.75 41.31
N SER A 235 15.00 -7.91 39.98
CA SER A 235 15.34 -6.82 39.05
C SER A 235 14.22 -5.78 38.87
N ALA A 236 13.00 -6.09 39.28
CA ALA A 236 11.89 -5.14 39.27
C ALA A 236 11.85 -4.22 40.51
N ARG A 237 12.65 -4.53 41.55
CA ARG A 237 12.72 -3.77 42.82
C ARG A 237 13.95 -2.88 42.95
N SER A 238 14.95 -3.09 42.08
CA SER A 238 16.20 -2.33 41.99
C SER A 238 16.08 -1.21 40.98
#